data_AF-A0A1Y2REU2-F1
#
_entry.id   AF-A0A1Y2REU2-F1
#
_cell.length_a   1.000
_cell.length_b   1.000
_cell.length_c   1.000
_cell.angle_alpha   90.00
_cell.angle_beta   90.00
_cell.angle_gamma   90.00
#
_symmetry.space_group_name_H-M   'P 1'
#
loop_
_entity.id
_entity.type
_entity.pdbx_description
1 polymer ?
#
loop_
_entity_poly.entity_id
_entity_poly.type
_entity_poly.pdbx_seq_one_letter_code
_entity_poly.pdbx_strand_id
1 'polypeptide(L)'
;MKKLLYLILFISAGLFAKAQNPSFSPATFTAEDQVTLTFDVTGTPMAGSSEAYIWLWGNAGDSPLNTSWTNSPDAARMTAAGTNKWSFTFTGTVLYGLPPASLSNFNFLVKKKDGSAQTSNQGPFNFDPLVFTPTMLRVFPGKVGADDVVTVNFDKAYGVTANEQRMTPTTATITMVDDAGNNVGSPLNLTVRKTGETIWSASYIPSVSFTPSTGRKLFKFKYKFNGTVLDPGGATITVTSSETEVTFTTMQ
;
A
#
# COMPACT_ATOMS: atom_id res chain seq x y z
N MET A 1 -32.56 16.09 51.06
CA MET A 1 -32.61 15.09 49.98
C MET A 1 -32.68 15.69 48.58
N LYS A 2 -33.53 16.69 48.30
CA LYS A 2 -33.61 17.32 46.95
C LYS A 2 -32.31 18.01 46.51
N LYS A 3 -31.54 18.58 47.43
CA LYS A 3 -30.24 19.24 47.15
C LYS A 3 -29.11 18.26 46.80
N LEU A 4 -29.22 16.99 47.18
CA LEU A 4 -28.25 15.95 46.83
C LEU A 4 -28.50 15.38 45.42
N LEU A 5 -29.75 15.39 44.97
CA LEU A 5 -30.12 14.96 43.61
C LEU A 5 -29.52 15.87 42.52
N TYR A 6 -29.47 17.19 42.77
CA TYR A 6 -28.91 18.14 41.80
C TYR A 6 -27.39 18.01 41.66
N LEU A 7 -26.68 17.56 42.70
CA LEU A 7 -25.24 17.33 42.65
C LEU A 7 -24.89 16.08 41.83
N ILE A 8 -25.72 15.02 41.91
CA ILE A 8 -25.55 13.79 41.13
C ILE A 8 -25.86 14.02 39.64
N LEU A 9 -26.84 14.89 39.33
CA LEU A 9 -27.18 15.26 37.95
C LEU A 9 -26.11 16.12 37.25
N PHE A 10 -25.32 16.88 38.00
CA PHE A 10 -24.21 17.67 37.46
C PHE A 10 -22.95 16.83 37.16
N ILE A 11 -22.79 15.67 37.82
CA ILE A 11 -21.64 14.78 37.64
C ILE A 11 -21.85 13.81 36.46
N SER A 12 -23.10 13.51 36.09
CA SER A 12 -23.43 12.67 34.93
C SER A 12 -23.36 13.39 33.57
N ALA A 13 -23.08 14.70 33.55
CA ALA A 13 -22.66 15.43 32.34
C ALA A 13 -21.16 15.24 32.04
N GLY A 14 -20.57 14.14 32.51
CA GLY A 14 -19.25 13.67 32.12
C GLY A 14 -19.19 13.55 30.60
N LEU A 15 -18.49 14.52 30.02
CA LEU A 15 -18.21 14.69 28.61
C LEU A 15 -17.91 13.34 27.95
N PHE A 16 -18.81 12.87 27.08
CA PHE A 16 -18.43 11.92 26.05
C PHE A 16 -17.55 12.67 25.04
N ALA A 17 -16.27 12.84 25.36
CA ALA A 17 -15.28 13.16 24.35
C ALA A 17 -15.26 11.99 23.36
N LYS A 18 -15.99 12.13 22.25
CA LYS A 18 -15.77 11.30 21.07
C LYS A 18 -14.30 11.50 20.73
N ALA A 19 -13.47 10.48 20.92
CA ALA A 19 -12.12 10.47 20.40
C ALA A 19 -12.22 10.83 18.90
N GLN A 20 -11.66 11.98 18.53
CA GLN A 20 -11.53 12.38 17.14
C GLN A 20 -10.55 11.41 16.52
N ASN A 21 -11.05 10.35 15.90
CA ASN A 21 -10.18 9.48 15.14
C ASN A 21 -9.96 10.14 13.77
N PRO A 22 -8.70 10.41 13.38
CA PRO A 22 -8.42 10.81 12.01
C PRO A 22 -8.87 9.73 11.03
N SER A 23 -9.24 10.17 9.83
CA SER A 23 -9.49 9.26 8.71
C SER A 23 -8.33 9.30 7.73
N PHE A 24 -7.99 8.15 7.16
CA PHE A 24 -6.93 8.00 6.16
C PHE A 24 -7.52 7.52 4.84
N SER A 25 -6.98 8.03 3.74
CA SER A 25 -7.27 7.56 2.39
C SER A 25 -5.94 7.26 1.67
N PRO A 26 -5.64 5.99 1.33
CA PRO A 26 -6.42 4.79 1.67
C PRO A 26 -6.47 4.50 3.18
N ALA A 27 -7.43 3.67 3.62
CA ALA A 27 -7.60 3.35 5.06
C ALA A 27 -6.46 2.47 5.62
N THR A 28 -5.82 1.71 4.73
CA THR A 28 -4.62 0.89 4.97
C THR A 28 -3.57 1.33 3.97
N PHE A 29 -2.33 1.51 4.43
CA PHE A 29 -1.27 2.10 3.62
C PHE A 29 0.09 1.60 4.08
N THR A 30 0.97 1.36 3.13
CA THR A 30 2.40 1.12 3.36
C THR A 30 3.14 2.45 3.40
N ALA A 31 4.42 2.44 3.78
CA ALA A 31 5.24 3.64 3.77
C ALA A 31 5.49 4.23 2.35
N GLU A 32 5.21 3.45 1.31
CA GLU A 32 5.35 3.85 -0.11
C GLU A 32 4.06 4.46 -0.67
N ASP A 33 2.95 4.32 0.03
CA ASP A 33 1.67 4.84 -0.42
C ASP A 33 1.56 6.33 -0.15
N GLN A 34 0.96 7.05 -1.11
CA GLN A 34 0.47 8.39 -0.84
C GLN A 34 -0.77 8.27 0.04
N VAL A 35 -0.70 8.81 1.25
CA VAL A 35 -1.79 8.82 2.22
C VAL A 35 -2.29 10.23 2.43
N THR A 36 -3.61 10.39 2.35
CA THR A 36 -4.31 11.60 2.77
C THR A 36 -4.88 11.40 4.16
N LEU A 37 -4.33 12.10 5.14
CA LEU A 37 -4.89 12.26 6.47
C LEU A 37 -5.98 13.33 6.41
N THR A 38 -7.13 13.10 7.05
CA THR A 38 -8.13 14.13 7.36
C THR A 38 -8.47 14.08 8.84
N PHE A 39 -8.47 15.24 9.49
CA PHE A 39 -8.71 15.36 10.92
C PHE A 39 -9.72 16.47 11.23
N ASP A 40 -10.71 16.15 12.06
CA ASP A 40 -11.71 17.10 12.56
C ASP A 40 -11.28 17.61 13.93
N VAL A 41 -10.98 18.91 14.02
CA VAL A 41 -10.48 19.56 15.23
C VAL A 41 -11.60 20.10 16.14
N THR A 42 -12.87 19.79 15.88
CA THR A 42 -14.03 20.29 16.63
C THR A 42 -13.99 19.94 18.12
N GLY A 43 -13.86 20.93 18.99
CA GLY A 43 -13.76 20.71 20.45
C GLY A 43 -12.32 20.66 20.97
N THR A 44 -11.33 20.89 20.10
CA THR A 44 -9.95 21.18 20.51
C THR A 44 -9.70 22.70 20.53
N PRO A 45 -8.57 23.17 21.09
CA PRO A 45 -8.11 24.55 20.95
C PRO A 45 -7.93 25.03 19.48
N MET A 46 -7.92 24.11 18.52
CA MET A 46 -7.85 24.43 17.09
C MET A 46 -9.21 24.70 16.43
N ALA A 47 -10.34 24.45 17.12
CA ALA A 47 -11.66 24.73 16.57
C ALA A 47 -11.83 26.21 16.19
N GLY A 48 -12.37 26.48 15.01
CA GLY A 48 -12.52 27.84 14.48
C GLY A 48 -11.24 28.50 13.97
N SER A 49 -10.10 27.79 13.95
CA SER A 49 -8.87 28.33 13.34
C SER A 49 -9.06 28.53 11.84
N SER A 50 -8.50 29.61 11.29
CA SER A 50 -8.49 29.91 9.85
C SER A 50 -7.40 29.19 9.07
N GLU A 51 -6.41 28.65 9.78
CA GLU A 51 -5.32 27.87 9.22
C GLU A 51 -4.87 26.78 10.21
N ALA A 52 -4.26 25.73 9.67
CA ALA A 52 -3.73 24.61 10.44
C ALA A 52 -2.43 24.12 9.81
N TYR A 53 -1.51 23.67 10.66
CA TYR A 53 -0.23 23.10 10.29
C TYR A 53 -0.07 21.77 11.00
N ILE A 54 0.50 20.80 10.30
CA ILE A 54 0.76 19.49 10.86
C ILE A 54 2.15 19.45 11.51
N TRP A 55 2.24 18.77 12.64
CA TRP A 55 3.50 18.43 13.28
C TRP A 55 3.58 16.90 13.34
N LEU A 56 4.57 16.30 12.68
CA LEU A 56 4.65 14.85 12.44
C LEU A 56 5.91 14.27 13.08
N TRP A 57 5.81 13.12 13.74
CA TRP A 57 6.96 12.39 14.27
C TRP A 57 6.69 10.89 14.28
N GLY A 58 7.70 10.05 14.42
CA GLY A 58 7.50 8.60 14.45
C GLY A 58 8.75 7.84 14.83
N ASN A 59 8.79 6.56 14.46
CA ASN A 59 9.99 5.74 14.67
C ASN A 59 11.21 6.25 13.88
N ALA A 60 10.97 7.04 12.82
CA ALA A 60 11.99 7.72 12.03
C ALA A 60 12.50 9.04 12.64
N GLY A 61 11.97 9.44 13.80
CA GLY A 61 12.22 10.74 14.41
C GLY A 61 11.22 11.81 13.98
N ASP A 62 11.60 13.08 14.13
CA ASP A 62 10.80 14.23 13.71
C ASP A 62 10.75 14.35 12.18
N SER A 63 9.60 14.73 11.66
CA SER A 63 9.44 15.08 10.25
C SER A 63 10.37 16.24 9.88
N PRO A 64 11.00 16.24 8.68
CA PRO A 64 11.75 17.40 8.17
C PRO A 64 10.92 18.70 8.07
N LEU A 65 9.59 18.61 8.15
CA LEU A 65 8.68 19.75 8.19
C LEU A 65 8.64 20.46 9.56
N ASN A 66 9.10 19.81 10.62
CA ASN A 66 9.10 20.33 12.00
C ASN A 66 10.25 21.33 12.24
N THR A 67 10.34 22.39 11.44
CA THR A 67 11.48 23.33 11.48
C THR A 67 11.44 24.28 12.67
N SER A 68 10.27 24.81 13.02
CA SER A 68 10.09 25.70 14.17
C SER A 68 8.70 25.55 14.79
N TRP A 69 8.66 25.47 16.12
CA TRP A 69 7.40 25.45 16.88
C TRP A 69 6.62 26.76 16.74
N THR A 70 7.32 27.90 16.77
CA THR A 70 6.70 29.23 16.76
C THR A 70 6.53 29.82 15.36
N ASN A 71 6.95 29.11 14.32
CA ASN A 71 6.75 29.51 12.94
C ASN A 71 6.83 28.31 11.99
N SER A 72 5.74 27.54 11.88
CA SER A 72 5.69 26.39 10.97
C SER A 72 5.85 26.82 9.51
N PRO A 73 6.58 26.04 8.68
CA PRO A 73 6.78 26.34 7.27
C PRO A 73 5.51 26.08 6.48
N ASP A 74 5.35 26.74 5.33
CA ASP A 74 4.16 26.56 4.49
C ASP A 74 4.03 25.13 3.93
N ALA A 75 5.14 24.39 3.82
CA ALA A 75 5.13 22.97 3.47
C ALA A 75 4.42 22.07 4.51
N ALA A 76 4.27 22.53 5.76
CA ALA A 76 3.51 21.85 6.80
C ALA A 76 2.03 22.27 6.85
N ARG A 77 1.62 23.23 6.00
CA ARG A 77 0.26 23.77 6.01
C ARG A 77 -0.72 22.73 5.51
N MET A 78 -1.80 22.54 6.26
CA MET A 78 -2.88 21.65 5.91
C MET A 78 -3.90 22.35 5.00
N THR A 79 -4.63 21.57 4.21
CA THR A 79 -5.70 22.05 3.34
C THR A 79 -7.05 21.96 4.08
N ALA A 80 -7.91 22.96 3.92
CA ALA A 80 -9.25 22.92 4.51
C ALA A 80 -10.09 21.81 3.85
N ALA A 81 -10.74 20.99 4.66
CA ALA A 81 -11.55 19.84 4.23
C ALA A 81 -13.01 19.92 4.74
N GLY A 82 -13.45 21.10 5.15
CA GLY A 82 -14.76 21.39 5.72
C GLY A 82 -14.66 22.14 7.05
N THR A 83 -15.80 22.39 7.70
CA THR A 83 -15.84 23.06 9.00
C THR A 83 -15.00 22.31 10.02
N ASN A 84 -13.98 22.98 10.58
CA ASN A 84 -13.01 22.40 11.51
C ASN A 84 -12.28 21.15 10.99
N LYS A 85 -12.28 20.88 9.68
CA LYS A 85 -11.61 19.71 9.10
C LYS A 85 -10.41 20.14 8.28
N TRP A 86 -9.30 19.45 8.49
CA TRP A 86 -8.03 19.73 7.83
C TRP A 86 -7.44 18.45 7.26
N SER A 87 -6.86 18.54 6.07
CA SER A 87 -6.22 17.42 5.39
C SER A 87 -4.75 17.68 5.07
N PHE A 88 -3.97 16.61 5.09
CA PHE A 88 -2.56 16.62 4.72
C PHE A 88 -2.22 15.35 3.96
N THR A 89 -1.51 15.50 2.84
CA THR A 89 -1.15 14.39 1.96
C THR A 89 0.36 14.22 1.94
N PHE A 90 0.83 13.00 2.16
CA PHE A 90 2.26 12.69 2.11
C PHE A 90 2.50 11.24 1.70
N THR A 91 3.74 10.94 1.29
CA THR A 91 4.25 9.58 1.15
C THR A 91 5.39 9.43 2.15
N GLY A 92 5.38 8.37 2.96
CA GLY A 92 6.34 8.20 4.07
C GLY A 92 7.79 8.22 3.61
N THR A 93 8.12 7.42 2.58
CA THR A 93 9.48 7.35 2.01
C THR A 93 9.95 8.69 1.43
N VAL A 94 9.06 9.45 0.80
CA VAL A 94 9.37 10.78 0.24
C VAL A 94 9.57 11.80 1.36
N LEU A 95 8.71 11.80 2.37
CA LEU A 95 8.76 12.76 3.48
C LEU A 95 10.03 12.60 4.31
N TYR A 96 10.39 11.36 4.65
CA TYR A 96 11.54 11.07 5.52
C TYR A 96 12.83 10.79 4.76
N GLY A 97 12.78 10.55 3.44
CA GLY A 97 13.96 10.16 2.66
C GLY A 97 14.57 8.82 3.10
N LEU A 98 13.76 7.95 3.70
CA LEU A 98 14.18 6.64 4.24
C LEU A 98 13.55 5.49 3.46
N PRO A 99 14.20 4.31 3.42
CA PRO A 99 13.60 3.13 2.82
C PRO A 99 12.36 2.69 3.63
N PRO A 100 11.37 2.03 2.99
CA PRO A 100 10.12 1.61 3.66
C PRO A 100 10.35 0.76 4.91
N ALA A 101 11.37 -0.11 4.90
CA ALA A 101 11.71 -0.97 6.02
C ALA A 101 12.15 -0.20 7.29
N SER A 102 12.52 1.07 7.15
CA SER A 102 12.86 1.96 8.27
C SER A 102 11.66 2.75 8.80
N LEU A 103 10.46 2.58 8.23
CA LEU A 103 9.25 3.32 8.56
C LEU A 103 8.18 2.36 9.07
N SER A 104 7.93 2.37 10.38
CA SER A 104 6.93 1.48 11.02
C SER A 104 5.70 2.24 11.50
N ASN A 105 5.85 3.46 11.98
CA ASN A 105 4.72 4.27 12.43
C ASN A 105 5.00 5.77 12.38
N PHE A 106 3.93 6.54 12.44
CA PHE A 106 3.96 7.98 12.69
C PHE A 106 2.86 8.39 13.67
N ASN A 107 3.03 9.56 14.22
CA ASN A 107 2.14 10.29 15.11
C ASN A 107 2.04 11.71 14.55
N PHE A 108 0.98 12.41 14.94
CA PHE A 108 0.88 13.82 14.59
C PHE A 108 0.10 14.62 15.63
N LEU A 109 0.21 15.94 15.55
CA LEU A 109 -0.75 16.88 16.09
C LEU A 109 -1.03 17.97 15.06
N VAL A 110 -2.14 18.68 15.22
CA VAL A 110 -2.48 19.85 14.41
C VAL A 110 -2.33 21.10 15.26
N LYS A 111 -1.68 22.13 14.73
CA LYS A 111 -1.37 23.37 15.44
C LYS A 111 -1.55 24.61 14.58
N LYS A 112 -1.63 25.77 15.22
CA LYS A 112 -1.47 27.07 14.54
C LYS A 112 -0.02 27.28 14.08
N LYS A 113 0.19 28.19 13.14
CA LYS A 113 1.53 28.53 12.61
C LYS A 113 2.51 28.85 13.73
N ASP A 114 2.05 29.64 14.71
CA ASP A 114 2.81 30.13 15.85
C ASP A 114 2.85 29.17 17.06
N GLY A 115 2.14 28.05 16.99
CA GLY A 115 2.03 27.10 18.11
C GLY A 115 1.25 27.59 19.33
N SER A 116 0.50 28.70 19.22
CA SER A 116 -0.33 29.24 20.31
C SER A 116 -1.53 28.35 20.67
N ALA A 117 -1.94 27.47 19.77
CA ALA A 117 -2.96 26.46 19.99
C ALA A 117 -2.61 25.17 19.24
N GLN A 118 -3.03 24.03 19.80
CA GLN A 118 -2.79 22.70 19.25
C GLN A 118 -3.87 21.70 19.66
N THR A 119 -3.90 20.56 18.98
CA THR A 119 -4.65 19.38 19.39
C THR A 119 -3.80 18.50 20.30
N SER A 120 -4.42 17.49 20.92
CA SER A 120 -3.65 16.41 21.54
C SER A 120 -2.90 15.62 20.47
N ASN A 121 -1.85 14.91 20.90
CA ASN A 121 -1.15 13.96 20.06
C ASN A 121 -2.10 12.86 19.55
N GLN A 122 -1.93 12.49 18.29
CA GLN A 122 -2.67 11.45 17.60
C GLN A 122 -1.69 10.34 17.19
N GLY A 123 -2.12 9.09 17.34
CA GLY A 123 -1.32 7.92 16.98
C GLY A 123 -0.89 7.06 18.19
N PRO A 124 0.04 6.11 17.98
CA PRO A 124 0.73 5.85 16.71
C PRO A 124 -0.18 5.26 15.64
N PHE A 125 0.04 5.66 14.39
CA PHE A 125 -0.54 5.07 13.19
C PHE A 125 0.55 4.27 12.48
N ASN A 126 0.26 3.00 12.21
CA ASN A 126 1.25 2.10 11.64
C ASN A 126 1.23 2.17 10.12
N PHE A 127 2.41 2.12 9.52
CA PHE A 127 2.52 1.70 8.13
C PHE A 127 2.34 0.20 8.09
N ASP A 128 1.52 -0.28 7.16
CA ASP A 128 1.45 -1.70 6.90
C ASP A 128 2.85 -2.17 6.46
N PRO A 129 3.38 -3.23 7.09
CA PRO A 129 4.66 -3.76 6.68
C PRO A 129 4.59 -4.15 5.21
N LEU A 130 5.69 -3.93 4.49
CA LEU A 130 5.92 -4.64 3.24
C LEU A 130 6.18 -6.11 3.59
N VAL A 131 5.11 -6.85 3.91
CA VAL A 131 5.22 -8.27 4.23
C VAL A 131 5.51 -9.00 2.94
N PHE A 132 6.74 -9.47 2.83
CA PHE A 132 7.04 -10.54 1.91
C PHE A 132 6.40 -11.81 2.46
N THR A 133 5.17 -12.10 2.03
CA THR A 133 4.53 -13.40 2.29
C THR A 133 4.93 -14.31 1.15
N PRO A 134 5.76 -15.34 1.38
CA PRO A 134 6.10 -16.29 0.33
C PRO A 134 4.83 -17.00 -0.16
N THR A 135 4.63 -17.02 -1.47
CA THR A 135 3.54 -17.74 -2.13
C THR A 135 4.11 -18.49 -3.33
N MET A 136 3.39 -19.52 -3.79
CA MET A 136 3.80 -20.30 -4.96
C MET A 136 3.99 -19.41 -6.18
N LEU A 137 3.02 -18.54 -6.47
CA LEU A 137 3.07 -17.58 -7.56
C LEU A 137 3.09 -16.18 -6.99
N ARG A 138 4.08 -15.39 -7.38
CA ARG A 138 4.17 -13.97 -7.02
C ARG A 138 4.75 -13.13 -8.15
N VAL A 139 4.53 -11.82 -8.08
CA VAL A 139 5.11 -10.85 -9.00
C VAL A 139 5.90 -9.78 -8.27
N PHE A 140 6.89 -9.21 -8.96
CA PHE A 140 7.59 -8.01 -8.55
C PHE A 140 7.66 -7.03 -9.73
N PRO A 141 7.37 -5.74 -9.55
CA PRO A 141 6.86 -5.12 -8.33
C PRO A 141 5.46 -5.66 -7.93
N GLY A 142 5.08 -5.51 -6.66
CA GLY A 142 3.77 -5.96 -6.16
C GLY A 142 2.59 -5.10 -6.67
N LYS A 143 2.89 -3.86 -7.08
CA LYS A 143 2.01 -2.97 -7.84
C LYS A 143 2.63 -2.80 -9.21
N VAL A 144 1.93 -3.23 -10.25
CA VAL A 144 2.50 -3.32 -11.59
C VAL A 144 1.90 -2.25 -12.49
N GLY A 145 2.75 -1.47 -13.15
CA GLY A 145 2.42 -0.65 -14.30
C GLY A 145 2.77 -1.35 -15.62
N ALA A 146 2.17 -0.90 -16.72
CA ALA A 146 2.40 -1.47 -18.05
C ALA A 146 3.84 -1.27 -18.57
N ASP A 147 4.55 -0.26 -18.06
CA ASP A 147 5.92 0.08 -18.45
C ASP A 147 6.98 -0.41 -17.45
N ASP A 148 6.55 -1.09 -16.37
CA ASP A 148 7.47 -1.64 -15.39
C ASP A 148 8.17 -2.90 -15.90
N VAL A 149 9.38 -3.16 -15.38
CA VAL A 149 10.00 -4.48 -15.50
C VAL A 149 9.31 -5.42 -14.53
N VAL A 150 8.45 -6.30 -15.07
CA VAL A 150 7.69 -7.27 -14.30
C VAL A 150 8.45 -8.58 -14.21
N THR A 151 8.67 -9.07 -12.99
CA THR A 151 9.24 -10.38 -12.71
C THR A 151 8.18 -11.29 -12.10
N VAL A 152 7.81 -12.35 -12.82
CA VAL A 152 6.97 -13.43 -12.30
C VAL A 152 7.86 -14.47 -11.63
N ASN A 153 7.42 -15.01 -10.50
CA ASN A 153 8.14 -16.03 -9.75
C ASN A 153 7.24 -17.23 -9.48
N PHE A 154 7.89 -18.40 -9.47
CA PHE A 154 7.34 -19.67 -9.02
C PHE A 154 8.23 -20.24 -7.92
N ASP A 155 7.65 -20.49 -6.74
CA ASP A 155 8.31 -21.18 -5.64
C ASP A 155 7.62 -22.52 -5.36
N LYS A 156 8.28 -23.62 -5.72
CA LYS A 156 7.70 -24.96 -5.57
C LYS A 156 7.49 -25.36 -4.10
N ALA A 157 8.19 -24.73 -3.16
CA ALA A 157 8.02 -25.01 -1.74
C ALA A 157 6.59 -24.72 -1.25
N TYR A 158 5.88 -23.83 -1.94
CA TYR A 158 4.51 -23.42 -1.63
C TYR A 158 3.48 -24.04 -2.59
N GLY A 159 3.88 -25.02 -3.40
CA GLY A 159 2.97 -25.72 -4.31
C GLY A 159 1.82 -26.41 -3.58
N VAL A 160 0.62 -26.37 -4.15
CA VAL A 160 -0.58 -26.97 -3.55
C VAL A 160 -0.74 -28.42 -4.00
N THR A 161 -0.38 -28.70 -5.25
CA THR A 161 -0.40 -30.05 -5.83
C THR A 161 0.98 -30.70 -5.80
N ALA A 162 1.02 -32.04 -5.84
CA ALA A 162 2.27 -32.79 -5.94
C ALA A 162 3.06 -32.42 -7.21
N ASN A 163 2.37 -32.10 -8.31
CA ASN A 163 3.01 -31.67 -9.54
C ASN A 163 3.70 -30.31 -9.36
N GLU A 164 3.04 -29.34 -8.73
CA GLU A 164 3.65 -28.03 -8.44
C GLU A 164 4.86 -28.17 -7.50
N GLN A 165 4.76 -28.99 -6.45
CA GLN A 165 5.86 -29.20 -5.49
C GLN A 165 7.08 -29.90 -6.09
N ARG A 166 6.87 -30.70 -7.14
CA ARG A 166 7.92 -31.50 -7.79
C ARG A 166 8.39 -30.90 -9.12
N MET A 167 7.70 -29.89 -9.63
CA MET A 167 7.97 -29.30 -10.93
C MET A 167 9.40 -28.78 -11.01
N THR A 168 10.03 -29.03 -12.16
CA THR A 168 11.18 -28.24 -12.63
C THR A 168 10.68 -27.33 -13.74
N PRO A 169 10.39 -26.04 -13.45
CA PRO A 169 9.89 -25.11 -14.45
C PRO A 169 10.91 -24.85 -15.56
N THR A 170 10.40 -24.73 -16.78
CA THR A 170 11.18 -24.37 -17.98
C THR A 170 10.69 -23.07 -18.61
N THR A 171 9.39 -22.77 -18.50
CA THR A 171 8.80 -21.56 -19.05
C THR A 171 7.75 -20.95 -18.11
N ALA A 172 7.57 -19.63 -18.22
CA ALA A 172 6.42 -18.92 -17.72
C ALA A 172 5.59 -18.45 -18.92
N THR A 173 4.30 -18.77 -18.93
CA THR A 173 3.37 -18.30 -19.95
C THR A 173 2.61 -17.10 -19.41
N ILE A 174 2.63 -15.98 -20.14
CA ILE A 174 1.90 -14.75 -19.85
C ILE A 174 0.78 -14.57 -20.87
N THR A 175 -0.46 -14.39 -20.41
CA THR A 175 -1.60 -14.01 -21.26
C THR A 175 -2.04 -12.61 -20.88
N MET A 176 -1.94 -11.66 -21.82
CA MET A 176 -2.30 -10.26 -21.60
C MET A 176 -3.77 -10.01 -21.94
N VAL A 177 -4.43 -9.14 -21.18
CA VAL A 177 -5.85 -8.79 -21.34
C VAL A 177 -6.02 -7.27 -21.32
N ASP A 178 -6.84 -6.77 -22.24
CA ASP A 178 -7.17 -5.34 -22.35
C ASP A 178 -8.30 -4.91 -21.38
N ASP A 179 -8.60 -3.62 -21.37
CA ASP A 179 -9.59 -2.98 -20.49
C ASP A 179 -11.06 -3.38 -20.74
N ALA A 180 -11.34 -4.27 -21.71
CA ALA A 180 -12.67 -4.81 -22.04
C ALA A 180 -12.66 -6.33 -21.96
N GLY A 181 -11.59 -6.93 -21.43
CA GLY A 181 -11.50 -8.35 -21.21
C GLY A 181 -11.06 -9.17 -22.43
N ASN A 182 -10.60 -8.53 -23.50
CA ASN A 182 -10.09 -9.26 -24.67
C ASN A 182 -8.62 -9.62 -24.49
N ASN A 183 -8.23 -10.81 -24.96
CA ASN A 183 -6.81 -11.18 -25.02
C ASN A 183 -6.05 -10.28 -25.99
N VAL A 184 -4.88 -9.79 -25.56
CA VAL A 184 -3.98 -8.98 -26.38
C VAL A 184 -2.89 -9.88 -26.97
N GLY A 185 -2.96 -10.13 -28.27
CA GLY A 185 -1.99 -10.96 -28.97
C GLY A 185 -2.01 -12.43 -28.55
N SER A 186 -0.90 -13.14 -28.84
CA SER A 186 -0.70 -14.54 -28.42
C SER A 186 -0.01 -14.60 -27.05
N PRO A 187 -0.19 -15.69 -26.27
CA PRO A 187 0.53 -15.85 -25.01
C PRO A 187 2.04 -15.80 -25.18
N LEU A 188 2.71 -15.02 -24.33
CA LEU A 188 4.17 -14.89 -24.31
C LEU A 188 4.77 -16.02 -23.47
N ASN A 189 5.70 -16.77 -24.04
CA ASN A 189 6.43 -17.82 -23.31
C ASN A 189 7.85 -17.34 -22.99
N LEU A 190 8.13 -17.15 -21.71
CA LEU A 190 9.43 -16.70 -21.22
C LEU A 190 10.21 -17.89 -20.67
N THR A 191 11.47 -18.02 -21.07
CA THR A 191 12.38 -18.98 -20.42
C THR A 191 12.63 -18.55 -18.99
N VAL A 192 12.43 -19.47 -18.04
CA VAL A 192 12.63 -19.20 -16.61
C VAL A 192 14.06 -19.50 -16.18
N ARG A 193 14.56 -18.74 -15.22
CA ARG A 193 15.86 -18.95 -14.57
C ARG A 193 15.64 -19.39 -13.14
N LYS A 194 16.44 -20.34 -12.67
CA LYS A 194 16.47 -20.71 -11.25
C LYS A 194 17.17 -19.59 -10.47
N THR A 195 16.46 -18.98 -9.53
CA THR A 195 16.93 -17.81 -8.75
C THR A 195 17.03 -18.07 -7.26
N GLY A 196 16.51 -19.21 -6.80
CA GLY A 196 16.69 -19.71 -5.45
C GLY A 196 16.68 -21.24 -5.43
N GLU A 197 16.78 -21.85 -4.26
CA GLU A 197 16.77 -23.32 -4.12
C GLU A 197 15.50 -23.95 -4.71
N THR A 198 14.37 -23.33 -4.41
CA THR A 198 13.02 -23.73 -4.84
C THR A 198 12.34 -22.69 -5.73
N ILE A 199 13.07 -21.66 -6.16
CA ILE A 199 12.50 -20.48 -6.84
C ILE A 199 13.00 -20.37 -8.28
N TRP A 200 12.05 -20.14 -9.20
CA TRP A 200 12.28 -19.81 -10.59
C TRP A 200 11.60 -18.49 -10.95
N SER A 201 12.22 -17.72 -11.83
CA SER A 201 11.64 -16.44 -12.28
C SER A 201 11.87 -16.15 -13.75
N ALA A 202 11.02 -15.30 -14.30
CA ALA A 202 11.17 -14.71 -15.62
C ALA A 202 10.72 -13.25 -15.59
N SER A 203 11.33 -12.40 -16.41
CA SER A 203 11.04 -10.98 -16.44
C SER A 203 10.68 -10.49 -17.85
N TYR A 204 9.78 -9.52 -17.95
CA TYR A 204 9.35 -8.89 -19.19
C TYR A 204 8.83 -7.46 -18.92
N ILE A 205 8.68 -6.66 -19.98
CA ILE A 205 8.01 -5.35 -19.90
C ILE A 205 6.70 -5.46 -20.67
N PRO A 206 5.51 -5.30 -20.03
CA PRO A 206 4.23 -5.52 -20.69
C PRO A 206 4.04 -4.71 -21.97
N SER A 207 4.33 -3.41 -21.96
CA SER A 207 4.17 -2.51 -23.11
C SER A 207 5.13 -2.80 -24.27
N VAL A 208 6.25 -3.46 -23.99
CA VAL A 208 7.21 -3.92 -25.03
C VAL A 208 6.77 -5.26 -25.61
N SER A 209 6.16 -6.11 -24.80
CA SER A 209 5.77 -7.47 -25.19
C SER A 209 4.39 -7.57 -25.84
N PHE A 210 3.50 -6.60 -25.59
CA PHE A 210 2.12 -6.64 -26.04
C PHE A 210 1.67 -5.28 -26.57
N THR A 211 0.99 -5.29 -27.72
CA THR A 211 0.42 -4.10 -28.34
C THR A 211 -1.10 -4.22 -28.35
N PRO A 212 -1.84 -3.41 -27.56
CA PRO A 212 -3.29 -3.43 -27.58
C PRO A 212 -3.83 -2.88 -28.92
N SER A 213 -5.02 -3.30 -29.30
CA SER A 213 -5.72 -2.75 -30.47
C SER A 213 -5.95 -1.23 -30.30
N THR A 214 -6.17 -0.52 -31.40
CA THR A 214 -6.39 0.94 -31.39
C THR A 214 -7.50 1.33 -30.40
N GLY A 215 -7.20 2.27 -29.51
CA GLY A 215 -8.12 2.77 -28.49
C GLY A 215 -8.30 1.86 -27.28
N ARG A 216 -7.50 0.79 -27.16
CA ARG A 216 -7.51 -0.15 -26.03
C ARG A 216 -6.25 0.04 -25.18
N LYS A 217 -6.32 -0.34 -23.91
CA LYS A 217 -5.25 -0.22 -22.93
C LYS A 217 -4.96 -1.59 -22.32
N LEU A 218 -3.68 -1.83 -22.01
CA LEU A 218 -3.33 -3.03 -21.23
C LEU A 218 -3.92 -2.87 -19.83
N PHE A 219 -4.58 -3.91 -19.32
CA PHE A 219 -5.33 -3.83 -18.07
C PHE A 219 -4.85 -4.83 -17.03
N LYS A 220 -4.64 -6.07 -17.44
CA LYS A 220 -4.20 -7.15 -16.55
C LYS A 220 -3.51 -8.25 -17.33
N PHE A 221 -2.74 -9.08 -16.64
CA PHE A 221 -2.19 -10.30 -17.22
C PHE A 221 -2.43 -11.49 -16.32
N LYS A 222 -2.55 -12.66 -16.93
CA LYS A 222 -2.54 -13.95 -16.27
C LYS A 222 -1.21 -14.63 -16.50
N TYR A 223 -0.73 -15.38 -15.52
CA TYR A 223 0.47 -16.18 -15.70
C TYR A 223 0.43 -17.52 -14.97
N LYS A 224 1.18 -18.46 -15.55
CA LYS A 224 1.41 -19.79 -15.02
C LYS A 224 2.80 -20.27 -15.43
N PHE A 225 3.31 -21.27 -14.74
CA PHE A 225 4.60 -21.90 -15.05
C PHE A 225 4.36 -23.28 -15.65
N ASN A 226 5.12 -23.60 -16.70
CA ASN A 226 5.16 -24.93 -17.28
C ASN A 226 6.54 -25.52 -17.05
N GLY A 227 6.56 -26.83 -16.84
CA GLY A 227 7.79 -27.55 -16.56
C GLY A 227 7.55 -29.04 -16.64
N THR A 228 8.45 -29.78 -16.00
CA THR A 228 8.41 -31.23 -16.03
C THR A 228 8.49 -31.83 -14.63
N VAL A 229 7.92 -33.02 -14.48
CA VAL A 229 8.09 -33.90 -13.32
C VAL A 229 8.41 -35.31 -13.78
N LEU A 230 8.97 -36.12 -12.88
CA LEU A 230 9.07 -37.57 -13.09
C LEU A 230 7.80 -38.25 -12.61
N ASP A 231 7.18 -39.06 -13.45
CA ASP A 231 6.08 -39.93 -13.05
C ASP A 231 6.59 -41.08 -12.15
N PRO A 232 5.71 -41.93 -11.58
CA PRO A 232 6.13 -43.07 -10.76
C PRO A 232 7.03 -44.09 -11.50
N GLY A 233 6.98 -44.13 -12.83
CA GLY A 233 7.84 -44.96 -13.67
C GLY A 233 9.18 -44.31 -14.03
N GLY A 234 9.44 -43.10 -13.56
CA GLY A 234 10.66 -42.35 -13.87
C GLY A 234 10.64 -41.65 -15.24
N ALA A 235 9.51 -41.65 -15.96
CA ALA A 235 9.38 -40.93 -17.22
C ALA A 235 9.15 -39.44 -16.96
N THR A 236 9.75 -38.59 -17.79
CA THR A 236 9.54 -37.14 -17.72
C THR A 236 8.23 -36.77 -18.39
N ILE A 237 7.32 -36.15 -17.65
CA ILE A 237 6.03 -35.66 -18.14
C ILE A 237 5.93 -34.14 -17.98
N THR A 238 5.22 -33.49 -18.91
CA THR A 238 4.98 -32.05 -18.84
C THR A 238 3.82 -31.75 -17.90
N VAL A 239 3.98 -30.73 -17.07
CA VAL A 239 2.98 -30.25 -16.13
C VAL A 239 2.93 -28.73 -16.14
N THR A 240 1.79 -28.19 -15.69
CA THR A 240 1.56 -26.75 -15.57
C THR A 240 1.08 -26.43 -14.15
N SER A 241 1.50 -25.30 -13.61
CA SER A 241 1.01 -24.79 -12.33
C SER A 241 -0.42 -24.30 -12.45
N SER A 242 -1.04 -24.02 -11.32
CA SER A 242 -2.20 -23.12 -11.25
C SER A 242 -1.88 -21.79 -11.97
N GLU A 243 -2.92 -21.09 -12.43
CA GLU A 243 -2.80 -19.78 -13.07
C GLU A 243 -3.25 -18.69 -12.07
N THR A 244 -2.58 -17.55 -12.09
CA THR A 244 -2.97 -16.37 -11.30
C THR A 244 -3.03 -15.12 -12.17
N GLU A 245 -3.73 -14.09 -11.68
CA GLU A 245 -4.00 -12.85 -12.39
C GLU A 245 -3.44 -11.64 -11.62
N VAL A 246 -2.91 -10.67 -12.36
CA VAL A 246 -2.40 -9.39 -11.83
C VAL A 246 -2.99 -8.25 -12.64
N THR A 247 -3.68 -7.35 -11.95
CA THR A 247 -4.24 -6.12 -12.53
C THR A 247 -3.27 -4.97 -12.37
N PHE A 248 -3.14 -4.14 -13.41
CA PHE A 248 -2.29 -2.96 -13.35
C PHE A 248 -2.86 -1.89 -12.44
N THR A 249 -1.99 -1.27 -11.64
CA THR A 249 -2.37 -0.22 -10.69
C THR A 249 -2.36 1.17 -11.31
N THR A 250 -1.60 1.35 -12.38
CA THR A 250 -1.59 2.54 -13.23
C THR A 250 -2.21 2.16 -14.57
N MET A 251 -3.45 2.59 -14.80
CA MET A 251 -4.01 2.54 -16.14
C MET A 251 -3.32 3.61 -16.99
N GLN A 252 -2.62 3.20 -18.05
CA GLN A 252 -2.25 4.09 -19.15
C GLN A 252 -3.50 4.75 -19.72
#